data_AF-A0A2H0QEF4-F1
#
_entry.id   AF-A0A2H0QEF4-F1
#
_cell.length_a   1.000
_cell.length_b   1.000
_cell.length_c   1.000
_cell.angle_alpha   90.00
_cell.angle_beta   90.00
_cell.angle_gamma   90.00
#
_symmetry.space_group_name_H-M   'P 1'
#
loop_
_entity.id
_entity.type
_entity.pdbx_description
1 polymer ?
#
loop_
_entity_poly.entity_id
_entity_poly.type
_entity_poly.pdbx_seq_one_letter_code
_entity_poly.pdbx_strand_id
1 'polypeptide(L)'
;MKTFVLIAFFFVTSFANATEFSQDGVILVKEQEMLDRWNSAEKAEILEKLNLAHELAIKIVEKAATDNPWTHGFFGQNRIYKNLALRLKKTQLNIISPDSKSRYCSGGNVLAFAINYVGKDMNVCPIGLFQSPELMAQIFIHEGAHLVTGGDECKATVIETVAMLQSDIPVALANGYWEQCKTAKFINKVQSLL
;
A
#
# COMPACT_ATOMS: atom_id res chain seq x y z
N MET A 1 -13.53 31.29 -41.42
CA MET A 1 -14.00 30.69 -40.15
C MET A 1 -12.99 29.61 -39.76
N LYS A 2 -12.31 29.75 -38.61
CA LYS A 2 -11.29 28.80 -38.15
C LYS A 2 -11.95 27.80 -37.19
N THR A 3 -12.02 26.54 -37.58
CA THR A 3 -12.52 25.44 -36.76
C THR A 3 -11.49 25.11 -35.69
N PHE A 4 -11.80 25.40 -34.43
CA PHE A 4 -11.01 24.95 -33.29
C PHE A 4 -11.38 23.50 -32.97
N VAL A 5 -10.40 22.60 -33.10
CA VAL A 5 -10.50 21.22 -32.62
C VAL A 5 -10.25 21.25 -31.11
N LEU A 6 -11.30 21.07 -30.33
CA LEU A 6 -11.23 20.94 -28.88
C LEU A 6 -10.78 19.50 -28.55
N ILE A 7 -9.52 19.33 -28.16
CA ILE A 7 -9.01 18.05 -27.65
C ILE A 7 -9.44 17.97 -26.18
N ALA A 8 -10.48 17.17 -25.92
CA ALA A 8 -10.88 16.82 -24.56
C ALA A 8 -9.85 15.86 -23.95
N PHE A 9 -9.11 16.32 -22.94
CA PHE A 9 -8.34 15.44 -22.07
C PHE A 9 -9.32 14.70 -21.16
N PHE A 10 -9.49 13.40 -21.40
CA PHE A 10 -10.18 12.53 -20.45
C PHE A 10 -9.30 12.37 -19.21
N PHE A 11 -9.74 12.96 -18.10
CA PHE A 11 -9.23 12.65 -16.78
C PHE A 11 -9.63 11.22 -16.44
N VAL A 12 -8.69 10.28 -16.54
CA VAL A 12 -8.85 8.96 -15.91
C VAL A 12 -8.66 9.17 -14.41
N THR A 13 -9.78 9.43 -13.75
CA THR A 13 -9.87 9.28 -12.31
C THR A 13 -9.90 7.78 -12.05
N SER A 14 -8.77 7.20 -11.61
CA SER A 14 -8.77 5.85 -11.02
C SER A 14 -9.63 5.89 -9.77
N PHE A 15 -10.93 5.66 -9.93
CA PHE A 15 -11.76 5.25 -8.82
C PHE A 15 -11.43 3.79 -8.57
N ALA A 16 -10.51 3.56 -7.63
CA ALA A 16 -10.39 2.27 -6.97
C ALA A 16 -11.76 1.97 -6.38
N ASN A 17 -12.45 0.96 -6.93
CA ASN A 17 -13.58 0.36 -6.24
C ASN A 17 -13.02 -0.19 -4.93
N ALA A 18 -13.38 0.45 -3.82
CA ALA A 18 -13.07 -0.01 -2.48
C ALA A 18 -13.59 -1.45 -2.37
N THR A 19 -12.66 -2.39 -2.36
CA THR A 19 -12.96 -3.82 -2.26
C THR A 19 -13.31 -4.11 -0.82
N GLU A 20 -14.44 -4.79 -0.59
CA GLU A 20 -14.82 -5.29 0.73
C GLU A 20 -13.72 -6.25 1.21
N PHE A 21 -12.99 -5.84 2.25
CA PHE A 21 -12.00 -6.69 2.91
C PHE A 21 -12.72 -7.87 3.58
N SER A 22 -12.18 -9.09 3.45
CA SER A 22 -12.60 -10.19 4.31
C SER A 22 -12.32 -9.79 5.76
N GLN A 23 -13.36 -9.78 6.60
CA GLN A 23 -13.40 -9.12 7.91
C GLN A 23 -12.40 -9.66 8.96
N ASP A 24 -11.63 -10.71 8.66
CA ASP A 24 -10.83 -11.43 9.65
C ASP A 24 -9.49 -10.76 10.02
N GLY A 25 -9.14 -9.62 9.41
CA GLY A 25 -7.86 -8.93 9.67
C GLY A 25 -7.90 -7.42 9.83
N VAL A 26 -8.99 -6.75 9.47
CA VAL A 26 -9.11 -5.28 9.54
C VAL A 26 -9.95 -4.87 10.73
N ILE A 27 -9.39 -4.08 11.63
CA ILE A 27 -10.09 -3.55 12.80
C ILE A 27 -10.93 -2.34 12.36
N LEU A 28 -12.25 -2.50 12.36
CA LEU A 28 -13.18 -1.40 12.16
C LEU A 28 -13.48 -0.72 13.49
N VAL A 29 -13.01 0.52 13.63
CA VAL A 29 -13.21 1.36 14.82
C VAL A 29 -14.24 2.44 14.49
N LYS A 30 -15.19 2.70 15.40
CA LYS A 30 -16.18 3.78 15.20
C LYS A 30 -15.47 5.13 15.21
N GLU A 31 -15.96 6.10 14.43
CA GLU A 31 -15.35 7.43 14.32
C GLU A 31 -15.12 8.11 15.67
N GLN A 32 -16.11 8.07 16.58
CA GLN A 32 -15.97 8.64 17.91
C GLN A 32 -14.85 7.95 18.72
N GLU A 33 -14.76 6.63 18.65
CA GLU A 33 -13.71 5.87 19.33
C GLU A 33 -12.33 6.18 18.74
N MET A 34 -12.22 6.35 17.41
CA MET A 34 -10.99 6.79 16.77
C MET A 34 -10.57 8.18 17.27
N LEU A 35 -11.52 9.12 17.39
CA LEU A 35 -11.28 10.47 17.92
C LEU A 35 -10.84 10.44 19.39
N ASP A 36 -11.49 9.64 20.22
CA ASP A 36 -11.17 9.53 21.65
C ASP A 36 -9.74 9.00 21.83
N ARG A 37 -9.39 7.93 21.11
CA ARG A 37 -8.04 7.35 21.13
C ARG A 37 -6.99 8.33 20.58
N TRP A 38 -7.30 9.03 19.50
CA TRP A 38 -6.43 10.05 18.90
C TRP A 38 -6.16 11.25 19.82
N ASN A 39 -7.14 11.63 20.65
CA ASN A 39 -7.02 12.73 21.61
C ASN A 39 -6.48 12.28 22.98
N SER A 40 -6.10 11.00 23.12
CA SER A 40 -5.61 10.42 24.37
C SER A 40 -4.09 10.20 24.37
N ALA A 41 -3.57 9.63 25.47
CA ALA A 41 -2.19 9.18 25.57
C ALA A 41 -1.82 8.08 24.55
N GLU A 42 -2.81 7.36 24.01
CA GLU A 42 -2.60 6.31 22.99
C GLU A 42 -2.07 6.86 21.66
N LYS A 43 -2.18 8.17 21.40
CA LYS A 43 -1.66 8.78 20.16
C LYS A 43 -0.18 8.48 19.94
N ALA A 44 0.64 8.54 20.99
CA ALA A 44 2.08 8.25 20.87
C ALA A 44 2.33 6.80 20.47
N GLU A 45 1.59 5.85 21.07
CA GLU A 45 1.67 4.41 20.77
C GLU A 45 1.22 4.12 19.33
N ILE A 46 0.16 4.78 18.86
CA ILE A 46 -0.31 4.69 17.47
C ILE A 46 0.80 5.12 16.49
N LEU A 47 1.44 6.25 16.76
CA LEU A 47 2.52 6.77 15.90
C LEU A 47 3.75 5.84 15.93
N GLU A 48 4.09 5.28 17.08
CA GLU A 48 5.15 4.28 17.21
C GLU A 48 4.86 3.02 16.38
N LYS A 49 3.63 2.48 16.44
CA LYS A 49 3.20 1.34 15.63
C LYS A 49 3.31 1.60 14.13
N LEU A 50 2.94 2.80 13.67
CA LEU A 50 3.06 3.18 12.25
C LEU A 50 4.53 3.30 11.81
N ASN A 51 5.42 3.80 12.67
CA ASN A 51 6.85 3.81 12.39
C ASN A 51 7.40 2.38 12.30
N LEU A 52 7.02 1.49 13.23
CA LEU A 52 7.39 0.08 13.18
C LEU A 52 6.89 -0.59 11.89
N ALA A 53 5.66 -0.33 11.47
CA ALA A 53 5.11 -0.81 10.20
C ALA A 53 5.92 -0.33 8.99
N HIS A 54 6.34 0.94 8.99
CA HIS A 54 7.14 1.50 7.91
C HIS A 54 8.54 0.90 7.85
N GLU A 55 9.21 0.72 8.99
CA GLU A 55 10.50 0.01 9.05
C GLU A 55 10.37 -1.44 8.60
N LEU A 56 9.28 -2.11 8.99
CA LEU A 56 9.00 -3.47 8.59
C LEU A 56 8.80 -3.59 7.07
N ALA A 57 8.03 -2.68 6.47
CA ALA A 57 7.85 -2.60 5.02
C ALA A 57 9.20 -2.48 4.28
N ILE A 58 10.09 -1.61 4.78
CA ILE A 58 11.43 -1.43 4.22
C ILE A 58 12.22 -2.75 4.29
N LYS A 59 12.25 -3.40 5.47
CA LYS A 59 12.98 -4.67 5.67
C LYS A 59 12.48 -5.78 4.74
N ILE A 60 11.16 -5.92 4.60
CA ILE A 60 10.53 -6.90 3.72
C ILE A 60 10.95 -6.67 2.26
N VAL A 61 10.90 -5.42 1.78
CA VAL A 61 11.29 -5.07 0.40
C VAL A 61 12.79 -5.26 0.17
N GLU A 62 13.64 -4.97 1.16
CA GLU A 62 15.09 -5.21 1.08
C GLU A 62 15.43 -6.70 1.02
N LYS A 63 14.73 -7.53 1.80
CA LYS A 63 14.82 -8.99 1.72
C LYS A 63 14.41 -9.45 0.33
N ALA A 64 13.27 -9.00 -0.18
CA ALA A 64 12.82 -9.29 -1.54
C ALA A 64 13.79 -8.78 -2.63
N ALA A 65 14.53 -7.69 -2.39
CA ALA A 65 15.54 -7.23 -3.34
C ALA A 65 16.79 -8.13 -3.41
N THR A 66 17.04 -8.90 -2.36
CA THR A 66 18.22 -9.75 -2.17
C THR A 66 17.92 -11.20 -2.49
N ASP A 67 16.87 -11.73 -1.88
CA ASP A 67 16.60 -13.16 -1.78
C ASP A 67 15.66 -13.66 -2.88
N ASN A 68 14.96 -12.74 -3.58
CA ASN A 68 14.01 -13.10 -4.62
C ASN A 68 14.69 -13.84 -5.80
N PRO A 69 14.45 -15.15 -5.95
CA PRO A 69 15.06 -15.94 -7.02
C PRO A 69 14.37 -15.71 -8.38
N TRP A 70 13.12 -15.22 -8.37
CA TRP A 70 12.27 -15.01 -9.55
C TRP A 70 12.83 -13.93 -10.48
N THR A 71 13.62 -13.02 -9.92
CA THR A 71 14.18 -11.84 -10.59
C THR A 71 15.71 -11.90 -10.70
N HIS A 72 16.36 -12.90 -10.09
CA HIS A 72 17.83 -13.07 -10.06
C HIS A 72 18.44 -13.34 -11.45
N GLY A 73 17.65 -13.81 -12.43
CA GLY A 73 18.10 -14.11 -13.80
C GLY A 73 17.86 -13.01 -14.85
N PHE A 74 17.16 -11.93 -14.50
CA PHE A 74 16.90 -10.79 -15.40
C PHE A 74 17.45 -9.52 -14.75
N PHE A 75 18.58 -9.00 -15.29
CA PHE A 75 19.36 -7.85 -14.80
C PHE A 75 18.57 -6.56 -14.47
N GLY A 76 17.27 -6.47 -14.76
CA GLY A 76 16.42 -5.31 -14.49
C GLY A 76 15.43 -5.44 -13.32
N GLN A 77 15.09 -6.63 -12.82
CA GLN A 77 13.89 -6.78 -11.97
C GLN A 77 14.16 -6.63 -10.46
N ASN A 78 15.32 -7.02 -9.92
CA ASN A 78 15.69 -6.64 -8.54
C ASN A 78 15.83 -5.13 -8.36
N ARG A 79 16.06 -4.39 -9.45
CA ARG A 79 16.11 -2.93 -9.43
C ARG A 79 14.79 -2.33 -8.96
N ILE A 80 13.64 -2.96 -9.23
CA ILE A 80 12.35 -2.41 -8.80
C ILE A 80 12.20 -2.45 -7.27
N TYR A 81 12.60 -3.55 -6.63
CA TYR A 81 12.60 -3.68 -5.17
C TYR A 81 13.65 -2.78 -4.53
N LYS A 82 14.87 -2.69 -5.11
CA LYS A 82 15.88 -1.73 -4.65
C LYS A 82 15.37 -0.28 -4.73
N ASN A 83 14.72 0.08 -5.83
CA ASN A 83 14.12 1.41 -5.99
C ASN A 83 12.98 1.63 -5.00
N LEU A 84 12.13 0.62 -4.77
CA LEU A 84 11.03 0.68 -3.82
C LEU A 84 11.56 0.88 -2.39
N ALA A 85 12.56 0.11 -1.96
CA ALA A 85 13.20 0.29 -0.66
C ALA A 85 13.78 1.71 -0.50
N LEU A 86 14.46 2.22 -1.53
CA LEU A 86 14.97 3.60 -1.56
C LEU A 86 13.85 4.65 -1.52
N ARG A 87 12.68 4.36 -2.10
CA ARG A 87 11.51 5.24 -2.07
C ARG A 87 10.89 5.24 -0.69
N LEU A 88 10.60 4.07 -0.12
CA LEU A 88 10.06 3.93 1.24
C LEU A 88 10.96 4.65 2.27
N LYS A 89 12.28 4.44 2.23
CA LYS A 89 13.23 5.17 3.11
C LYS A 89 13.16 6.70 3.01
N LYS A 90 12.69 7.24 1.88
CA LYS A 90 12.55 8.69 1.64
C LYS A 90 11.12 9.18 1.83
N THR A 91 10.17 8.26 2.01
CA THR A 91 8.76 8.57 2.18
C THR A 91 8.51 9.02 3.60
N GLN A 92 7.75 10.10 3.75
CA GLN A 92 7.22 10.52 5.03
C GLN A 92 5.80 10.00 5.18
N LEU A 93 5.44 9.58 6.39
CA LEU A 93 4.06 9.25 6.72
C LEU A 93 3.31 10.54 7.06
N ASN A 94 2.33 10.90 6.23
CA ASN A 94 1.39 11.96 6.53
C ASN A 94 0.17 11.37 7.24
N ILE A 95 0.02 11.65 8.53
CA ILE A 95 -1.05 11.08 9.34
C ILE A 95 -2.29 11.95 9.23
N ILE A 96 -3.35 11.41 8.63
CA ILE A 96 -4.63 12.11 8.52
C ILE A 96 -5.40 11.90 9.82
N SER A 97 -5.71 12.99 10.50
CA SER A 97 -6.47 12.95 11.75
C SER A 97 -7.91 12.44 11.53
N PRO A 98 -8.51 11.75 12.50
CA PRO A 98 -9.87 11.22 12.35
C PRO A 98 -10.96 12.27 12.11
N ASP A 99 -10.74 13.52 12.53
CA ASP A 99 -11.65 14.67 12.28
C ASP A 99 -11.46 15.31 10.89
N SER A 100 -10.48 14.85 10.11
CA SER A 100 -10.20 15.38 8.79
C SER A 100 -11.25 14.98 7.77
N LYS A 101 -11.77 15.97 7.03
CA LYS A 101 -12.69 15.76 5.90
C LYS A 101 -11.98 15.39 4.60
N SER A 102 -10.90 14.61 4.68
CA SER A 102 -10.16 14.16 3.49
C SER A 102 -11.07 13.33 2.58
N ARG A 103 -11.29 13.81 1.35
CA ARG A 103 -12.07 13.08 0.34
C ARG A 103 -11.49 11.70 0.01
N TYR A 104 -10.19 11.50 0.25
CA TYR A 104 -9.49 10.24 -0.02
C TYR A 104 -9.68 9.20 1.08
N CYS A 105 -9.96 9.63 2.31
CA CYS A 105 -10.31 8.75 3.42
C CYS A 105 -11.84 8.67 3.62
N SER A 106 -12.61 9.40 2.82
CA SER A 106 -14.07 9.42 2.88
C SER A 106 -14.61 8.08 2.39
N GLY A 107 -15.40 7.40 3.21
CA GLY A 107 -16.00 6.09 2.88
C GLY A 107 -15.54 4.92 3.75
N GLY A 108 -14.61 5.13 4.69
CA GLY A 108 -14.31 4.17 5.74
C GLY A 108 -13.66 2.86 5.30
N ASN A 109 -13.14 2.79 4.08
CA ASN A 109 -12.53 1.57 3.52
C ASN A 109 -11.10 1.81 3.00
N VAL A 110 -10.48 2.95 3.34
CA VAL A 110 -9.12 3.28 2.90
C VAL A 110 -8.21 3.32 4.12
N LEU A 111 -7.13 2.54 4.08
CA LEU A 111 -6.15 2.43 5.16
C LEU A 111 -5.00 3.41 4.97
N ALA A 112 -4.50 3.51 3.74
CA ALA A 112 -3.52 4.50 3.31
C ALA A 112 -3.67 4.77 1.82
N PHE A 113 -3.01 5.82 1.31
CA PHE A 113 -2.88 6.07 -0.12
C PHE A 113 -1.59 6.83 -0.47
N ALA A 114 -1.04 6.56 -1.65
CA ALA A 114 0.03 7.34 -2.27
C ALA A 114 -0.48 8.17 -3.47
N ILE A 115 -0.10 9.46 -3.56
CA ILE A 115 -0.43 10.30 -4.72
C ILE A 115 0.74 10.28 -5.71
N ASN A 116 0.60 9.41 -6.73
CA ASN A 116 1.63 9.06 -7.72
C ASN A 116 2.32 10.22 -8.47
N TYR A 117 1.69 11.40 -8.55
CA TYR A 117 2.17 12.50 -9.40
C TYR A 117 2.82 13.66 -8.63
N VAL A 118 2.65 13.75 -7.31
CA VAL A 118 3.01 14.98 -6.57
C VAL A 118 3.72 14.71 -5.24
N GLY A 119 3.51 13.54 -4.61
CA GLY A 119 4.02 13.27 -3.27
C GLY A 119 5.17 12.27 -3.24
N LYS A 120 6.13 12.50 -2.34
CA LYS A 120 6.97 11.42 -1.79
C LYS A 120 6.28 10.72 -0.62
N ASP A 121 5.17 11.28 -0.16
CA ASP A 121 4.57 10.99 1.12
C ASP A 121 3.45 9.97 0.98
N MET A 122 3.30 9.16 2.01
CA MET A 122 2.26 8.17 2.14
C MET A 122 1.26 8.67 3.16
N ASN A 123 0.00 8.74 2.78
CA ASN A 123 -1.04 9.30 3.62
C ASN A 123 -1.73 8.16 4.35
N VAL A 124 -1.69 8.16 5.67
CA VAL A 124 -2.36 7.15 6.50
C VAL A 124 -3.73 7.67 6.88
N CYS A 125 -4.78 6.95 6.49
CA CYS A 125 -6.15 7.28 6.83
C CYS A 125 -6.50 6.83 8.26
N PRO A 126 -7.56 7.39 8.87
CA PRO A 126 -7.92 7.13 10.27
C PRO A 126 -8.03 5.65 10.64
N ILE A 127 -8.57 4.80 9.75
CA ILE A 127 -8.71 3.36 10.01
C ILE A 127 -7.34 2.67 10.03
N GLY A 128 -6.40 3.10 9.19
CA GLY A 128 -5.03 2.58 9.17
C GLY A 128 -4.28 2.79 10.48
N LEU A 129 -4.64 3.81 11.26
CA LEU A 129 -3.99 4.14 12.54
C LEU A 129 -4.12 3.03 13.60
N PHE A 130 -5.15 2.19 13.47
CA PHE A 130 -5.50 1.20 14.48
C PHE A 130 -5.23 -0.24 14.05
N GLN A 131 -4.60 -0.44 12.89
CA GLN A 131 -4.26 -1.77 12.39
C GLN A 131 -2.95 -2.29 12.98
N SER A 132 -2.68 -3.58 12.81
CA SER A 132 -1.41 -4.16 13.22
C SER A 132 -0.23 -3.63 12.37
N PRO A 133 1.00 -3.62 12.91
CA PRO A 133 2.18 -3.23 12.15
C PRO A 133 2.39 -4.06 10.89
N GLU A 134 2.09 -5.36 10.92
CA GLU A 134 2.23 -6.29 9.79
C GLU A 134 1.27 -5.94 8.66
N LEU A 135 0.01 -5.65 9.00
CA LEU A 135 -0.99 -5.24 8.02
C LEU A 135 -0.60 -3.91 7.39
N MET A 136 -0.24 -2.92 8.20
CA MET A 136 0.19 -1.62 7.68
C MET A 136 1.49 -1.71 6.87
N ALA A 137 2.41 -2.61 7.23
CA ALA A 137 3.61 -2.86 6.44
C ALA A 137 3.24 -3.35 5.04
N GLN A 138 2.33 -4.31 4.92
CA GLN A 138 1.85 -4.79 3.63
C GLN A 138 1.19 -3.66 2.81
N ILE A 139 0.33 -2.86 3.45
CA ILE A 139 -0.29 -1.68 2.80
C ILE A 139 0.77 -0.69 2.33
N PHE A 140 1.79 -0.39 3.15
CA PHE A 140 2.87 0.52 2.76
C PHE A 140 3.71 -0.01 1.59
N ILE A 141 3.91 -1.32 1.50
CA ILE A 141 4.55 -1.92 0.33
C ILE A 141 3.70 -1.70 -0.92
N HIS A 142 2.38 -1.93 -0.84
CA HIS A 142 1.46 -1.70 -1.95
C HIS A 142 1.45 -0.23 -2.41
N GLU A 143 1.18 0.69 -1.48
CA GLU A 143 1.14 2.12 -1.76
C GLU A 143 2.48 2.65 -2.26
N GLY A 144 3.58 2.16 -1.67
CA GLY A 144 4.92 2.47 -2.13
C GLY A 144 5.20 1.92 -3.53
N ALA A 145 4.67 0.75 -3.88
CA ALA A 145 4.86 0.15 -5.19
C ALA A 145 4.26 1.02 -6.31
N HIS A 146 3.14 1.72 -6.07
CA HIS A 146 2.62 2.67 -7.04
C HIS A 146 3.63 3.78 -7.42
N LEU A 147 4.50 4.19 -6.47
CA LEU A 147 5.54 5.19 -6.70
C LEU A 147 6.65 4.72 -7.67
N VAL A 148 6.78 3.40 -7.89
CA VAL A 148 7.76 2.82 -8.81
C VAL A 148 7.12 2.17 -10.04
N THR A 149 5.82 1.87 -10.01
CA THR A 149 5.08 1.29 -11.15
C THR A 149 4.25 2.31 -11.93
N GLY A 150 4.12 3.54 -11.43
CA GLY A 150 3.35 4.61 -12.09
C GLY A 150 1.83 4.47 -11.88
N GLY A 151 1.40 3.97 -10.72
CA GLY A 151 -0.02 3.81 -10.39
C GLY A 151 -0.73 2.62 -11.04
N ASP A 152 0.02 1.65 -11.56
CA ASP A 152 -0.55 0.39 -12.04
C ASP A 152 -0.85 -0.53 -10.84
N GLU A 153 -2.13 -0.65 -10.51
CA GLU A 153 -2.67 -1.49 -9.43
C GLU A 153 -2.22 -2.95 -9.51
N CYS A 154 -2.22 -3.53 -10.72
CA CYS A 154 -1.84 -4.92 -10.90
C CYS A 154 -0.33 -5.11 -10.70
N LYS A 155 0.50 -4.19 -11.18
CA LYS A 155 1.94 -4.26 -10.93
C LYS A 155 2.29 -4.00 -9.47
N ALA A 156 1.61 -3.06 -8.81
CA ALA A 156 1.77 -2.80 -7.39
C ALA A 156 1.43 -4.06 -6.56
N THR A 157 0.29 -4.67 -6.86
CA THR A 157 -0.16 -5.93 -6.24
C THR A 157 0.83 -7.08 -6.45
N VAL A 158 1.42 -7.24 -7.64
CA VAL A 158 2.44 -8.27 -7.89
C VAL A 158 3.68 -8.03 -7.03
N ILE A 159 4.16 -6.78 -6.95
CA ILE A 159 5.34 -6.41 -6.15
C ILE A 159 5.09 -6.67 -4.67
N GLU A 160 3.94 -6.22 -4.16
CA GLU A 160 3.48 -6.48 -2.80
C GLU A 160 3.47 -7.98 -2.51
N THR A 161 2.78 -8.75 -3.35
CA THR A 161 2.63 -10.20 -3.18
C THR A 161 3.99 -10.90 -3.11
N VAL A 162 4.89 -10.61 -4.05
CA VAL A 162 6.23 -11.21 -4.06
C VAL A 162 7.02 -10.80 -2.83
N ALA A 163 6.97 -9.52 -2.44
CA ALA A 163 7.68 -9.05 -1.25
C ALA A 163 7.18 -9.76 0.01
N MET A 164 5.87 -9.91 0.17
CA MET A 164 5.27 -10.64 1.30
C MET A 164 5.60 -12.14 1.28
N LEU A 165 5.56 -12.80 0.12
CA LEU A 165 5.93 -14.22 -0.01
C LEU A 165 7.43 -14.48 0.24
N GLN A 166 8.27 -13.45 0.13
CA GLN A 166 9.69 -13.53 0.50
C GLN A 166 9.96 -13.06 1.92
N SER A 167 8.94 -12.62 2.65
CA SER A 167 9.07 -12.22 4.05
C SER A 167 8.90 -13.43 4.98
N ASP A 168 9.39 -13.30 6.21
CA ASP A 168 9.18 -14.30 7.26
C ASP A 168 7.82 -14.10 7.98
N ILE A 169 6.95 -13.24 7.44
CA ILE A 169 5.66 -12.86 8.01
C ILE A 169 4.55 -13.32 7.06
N PRO A 170 3.43 -13.86 7.57
CA PRO A 170 2.32 -14.22 6.72
C PRO A 170 1.77 -13.00 5.99
N VAL A 171 1.25 -13.23 4.78
CA VAL A 171 0.42 -12.25 4.06
C VAL A 171 -0.77 -11.90 4.97
N ALA A 172 -0.84 -10.64 5.39
CA ALA A 172 -1.89 -10.15 6.30
C ALA A 172 -3.22 -9.91 5.57
N LEU A 173 -3.17 -9.61 4.27
CA LEU A 173 -4.35 -9.32 3.46
C LEU A 173 -4.22 -9.90 2.04
N ALA A 174 -5.24 -10.61 1.56
CA ALA A 174 -5.43 -10.81 0.13
C ALA A 174 -6.28 -9.65 -0.39
N ASN A 175 -5.67 -8.68 -1.08
CA ASN A 175 -6.44 -7.56 -1.64
C ASN A 175 -7.29 -8.04 -2.83
N GLY A 176 -8.38 -7.32 -3.16
CA GLY A 176 -9.29 -7.75 -4.24
C GLY A 176 -8.66 -7.77 -5.64
N TYR A 177 -7.47 -7.17 -5.81
CA TYR A 177 -6.70 -7.24 -7.06
C TYR A 177 -5.97 -8.57 -7.24
N TRP A 178 -5.83 -9.39 -6.20
CA TRP A 178 -5.21 -10.72 -6.31
C TRP A 178 -5.98 -11.62 -7.29
N GLU A 179 -7.31 -11.54 -7.25
CA GLU A 179 -8.19 -12.26 -8.17
C GLU A 179 -8.32 -11.52 -9.51
N GLN A 180 -8.57 -10.21 -9.48
CA GLN A 180 -8.83 -9.41 -10.69
C GLN A 180 -7.62 -9.36 -11.64
N CYS A 181 -6.42 -9.21 -11.09
CA CYS A 181 -5.18 -9.20 -11.87
C CYS A 181 -4.66 -10.60 -12.22
N LYS A 182 -5.45 -11.66 -11.94
CA LYS A 182 -5.09 -13.08 -12.13
C LYS A 182 -3.78 -13.46 -11.41
N THR A 183 -3.46 -12.75 -10.34
CA THR A 183 -2.28 -12.97 -9.51
C THR A 183 -2.30 -14.36 -8.90
N ALA A 184 -3.47 -14.98 -8.73
CA ALA A 184 -3.64 -16.38 -8.30
C ALA A 184 -2.81 -17.41 -9.12
N LYS A 185 -2.71 -17.27 -10.46
CA LYS A 185 -1.85 -18.17 -11.27
C LYS A 185 -0.37 -17.97 -11.00
N PHE A 186 0.01 -16.73 -10.71
CA PHE A 186 1.38 -16.36 -10.35
C PHE A 186 1.71 -16.84 -8.93
N ILE A 187 0.82 -16.61 -7.96
CA ILE A 187 0.92 -17.07 -6.57
C ILE A 187 1.01 -18.59 -6.49
N ASN A 188 0.13 -19.33 -7.17
CA ASN A 188 0.19 -20.80 -7.19
C ASN A 188 1.49 -21.33 -7.79
N LYS A 189 2.07 -20.62 -8.77
CA LYS A 189 3.37 -20.96 -9.35
C LYS A 189 4.52 -20.63 -8.37
N VAL A 190 4.38 -19.59 -7.57
CA VAL A 190 5.36 -19.22 -6.55
C VAL A 190 5.31 -20.17 -5.35
N GLN A 191 4.13 -20.49 -4.85
CA GLN A 191 3.91 -21.36 -3.70
C GLN A 191 4.26 -22.83 -3.97
N SER A 192 4.06 -23.36 -5.18
CA SER A 192 4.40 -24.76 -5.50
C SER A 192 5.90 -25.04 -5.59
N LEU A 193 6.74 -24.00 -5.48
CA LEU A 193 8.19 -24.06 -5.57
C LEU A 193 8.89 -23.72 -4.24
N LEU A 194 8.13 -23.46 -3.17
CA LEU A 194 8.58 -23.34 -1.79
C LEU A 194 8.33 -24.66 -1.05
#